data_AF-A0A1W9WJS0-F1
#
_entry.id   AF-A0A1W9WJS0-F1
#
_cell.length_a   1.000
_cell.length_b   1.000
_cell.length_c   1.000
_cell.angle_alpha   90.00
_cell.angle_beta   90.00
_cell.angle_gamma   90.00
#
_symmetry.space_group_name_H-M   'P 1'
#
loop_
_entity.id
_entity.type
_entity.pdbx_description
1 polymer ?
#
loop_
_entity_poly.entity_id
_entity_poly.type
_entity_poly.pdbx_seq_one_letter_code
_entity_poly.pdbx_strand_id
1 'polypeptide(L)'
;MKGRNPQKSSPLAARMRPRTLDEFVGQAHIAAPGRLLRRAISADQLSSIIFHGPPGTGKTTLAMVIANTTRSRFIPLNAVLAGVKDLREAIKDARKRRDENDRRTILFVDEIHRWNKAQQDALLPWVENGTVILVGATTENPYFSVNPPLVSRSRIFRLEPLGREDLAAVALQALSDPERGYGALKVQVDPDALDHLVNVAGGDARSVLNALELAVETTPPDDQGVISVHMGVAEESIQRRAVLYDRDGDAHYDTISAFIKSLRGSDPDAALYWLAKMVYAGEDPRFIFRRMLILAGEDVGLADPDAVRVVTACADAFDRVGLPEGRFHLAEAALYLATAPKSNSTLAFFDALRAVEKEGKTEVPSHLKDASRDKKGLGHGEGYLYPHAYRDHWTAQQYLPDTLQGKVFYHPSDQGHEKNISLMVNQRRETQLAAMVEGEVVALPEALTFSPDDPVRDRWLQRSIHQSGTYLAGVRERIID
;
A
#
# COMPACT_ATOMS: atom_id res chain seq x y z
N MET A 1 -40.63 18.28 31.44
CA MET A 1 -39.70 17.60 30.51
C MET A 1 -40.35 16.32 30.01
N LYS A 2 -41.06 16.37 28.88
CA LYS A 2 -41.69 15.18 28.26
C LYS A 2 -40.61 14.38 27.54
N GLY A 3 -40.63 13.06 27.74
CA GLY A 3 -39.61 12.12 27.26
C GLY A 3 -39.31 12.26 25.77
N ARG A 4 -38.05 12.60 25.45
CA ARG A 4 -37.52 12.49 24.10
C ARG A 4 -37.35 11.00 23.79
N ASN A 5 -38.03 10.54 22.75
CA ASN A 5 -37.90 9.18 22.21
C ASN A 5 -36.44 8.98 21.74
N PRO A 6 -35.66 8.02 22.28
CA PRO A 6 -34.21 7.90 22.03
C PRO A 6 -33.83 7.68 20.55
N GLN A 7 -34.77 7.24 19.71
CA GLN A 7 -34.58 7.14 18.26
C GLN A 7 -34.55 8.50 17.54
N LYS A 8 -35.20 9.55 18.07
CA LYS A 8 -35.21 10.89 17.45
C LYS A 8 -33.93 11.69 17.73
N SER A 9 -33.09 11.27 18.68
CA SER A 9 -31.83 11.93 19.02
C SER A 9 -30.59 11.26 18.40
N SER A 10 -30.79 10.27 17.52
CA SER A 10 -29.68 9.60 16.83
C SER A 10 -29.34 10.34 15.53
N PRO A 11 -28.05 10.40 15.12
CA PRO A 11 -27.65 11.04 13.87
C PRO A 11 -28.40 10.48 12.66
N LEU A 12 -28.64 11.31 11.65
CA LEU A 12 -29.39 10.97 10.43
C LEU A 12 -28.77 9.77 9.73
N ALA A 13 -27.44 9.70 9.65
CA ALA A 13 -26.73 8.56 9.08
C ALA A 13 -26.99 7.23 9.80
N ALA A 14 -27.34 7.26 11.09
CA ALA A 14 -27.74 6.08 11.84
C ALA A 14 -29.24 5.77 11.64
N ARG A 15 -30.09 6.80 11.61
CA ARG A 15 -31.55 6.66 11.37
C ARG A 15 -31.85 6.12 9.98
N MET A 16 -31.19 6.64 8.96
CA MET A 16 -31.40 6.31 7.55
C MET A 16 -30.73 5.01 7.09
N ARG A 17 -30.22 4.18 8.02
CA ARG A 17 -29.62 2.89 7.65
C ARG A 17 -30.66 2.01 6.93
N PRO A 18 -30.34 1.51 5.71
CA PRO A 18 -31.14 0.50 5.01
C PRO A 18 -31.51 -0.68 5.91
N ARG A 19 -32.79 -1.09 5.85
CA ARG A 19 -33.30 -2.27 6.56
C ARG A 19 -33.25 -3.53 5.70
N THR A 20 -33.42 -3.36 4.39
CA THR A 20 -33.48 -4.43 3.39
C THR A 20 -32.45 -4.19 2.28
N LEU A 21 -32.23 -5.19 1.44
CA LEU A 21 -31.38 -5.04 0.24
C LEU A 21 -31.98 -4.12 -0.81
N ASP A 22 -33.29 -3.88 -0.78
CA ASP A 22 -33.98 -2.97 -1.71
C ASP A 22 -33.81 -1.51 -1.32
N GLU A 23 -33.61 -1.22 -0.03
CA GLU A 23 -33.26 0.12 0.47
C GLU A 23 -31.77 0.45 0.29
N PHE A 24 -30.94 -0.54 -0.07
CA PHE A 24 -29.48 -0.36 -0.12
C PHE A 24 -29.08 0.26 -1.47
N VAL A 25 -28.57 1.50 -1.40
CA VAL A 25 -28.15 2.26 -2.58
C VAL A 25 -26.69 1.96 -2.94
N GLY A 26 -26.43 1.84 -4.25
CA GLY A 26 -25.11 1.54 -4.81
C GLY A 26 -24.70 0.06 -4.75
N GLN A 27 -23.45 -0.22 -5.09
CA GLN A 27 -22.84 -1.56 -5.09
C GLN A 27 -23.56 -2.58 -6.01
N ALA A 28 -24.14 -2.13 -7.13
CA ALA A 28 -24.91 -2.98 -8.04
C ALA A 28 -24.11 -4.19 -8.58
N HIS A 29 -22.78 -4.08 -8.69
CA HIS A 29 -21.89 -5.17 -9.10
C HIS A 29 -21.92 -6.37 -8.13
N ILE A 30 -22.18 -6.15 -6.84
CA ILE A 30 -22.27 -7.22 -5.84
C ILE A 30 -23.69 -7.44 -5.31
N ALA A 31 -24.53 -6.40 -5.23
CA ALA A 31 -25.82 -6.44 -4.54
C ALA A 31 -27.07 -6.33 -5.45
N ALA A 32 -26.93 -6.18 -6.77
CA ALA A 32 -28.08 -6.16 -7.68
C ALA A 32 -28.79 -7.53 -7.77
N PRO A 33 -30.07 -7.56 -8.19
CA PRO A 33 -30.77 -8.82 -8.47
C PRO A 33 -29.95 -9.77 -9.36
N GLY A 34 -29.89 -11.04 -8.97
CA GLY A 34 -29.10 -12.07 -9.68
C GLY A 34 -27.62 -12.16 -9.30
N ARG A 35 -27.05 -11.18 -8.59
CA ARG A 35 -25.66 -11.24 -8.11
C ARG A 35 -25.46 -12.24 -6.98
N LEU A 36 -24.24 -12.76 -6.86
CA LEU A 36 -23.91 -13.84 -5.93
C LEU A 36 -24.26 -13.50 -4.47
N LEU A 37 -23.88 -12.31 -4.00
CA LEU A 37 -24.14 -11.90 -2.62
C LEU A 37 -25.64 -11.81 -2.35
N ARG A 38 -26.40 -11.11 -3.21
CA ARG A 38 -27.86 -11.00 -3.08
C ARG A 38 -28.55 -12.36 -3.08
N ARG A 39 -28.20 -13.26 -4.01
CA ARG A 39 -28.75 -14.63 -4.03
C ARG A 39 -28.43 -15.40 -2.75
N ALA A 40 -27.20 -15.31 -2.24
CA ALA A 40 -26.79 -16.01 -1.03
C ALA A 40 -27.53 -15.50 0.21
N ILE A 41 -27.76 -14.19 0.31
CA ILE A 41 -28.54 -13.57 1.40
C ILE A 41 -30.01 -14.00 1.29
N SER A 42 -30.62 -13.89 0.11
CA SER A 42 -32.02 -14.27 -0.10
C SER A 42 -32.30 -15.76 0.13
N ALA A 43 -31.32 -16.63 -0.14
CA ALA A 43 -31.44 -18.07 0.10
C ALA A 43 -31.08 -18.50 1.55
N ASP A 44 -30.68 -17.56 2.42
CA ASP A 44 -30.14 -17.84 3.77
C ASP A 44 -28.98 -18.88 3.76
N GLN A 45 -28.15 -18.81 2.72
CA GLN A 45 -26.99 -19.68 2.48
C GLN A 45 -25.68 -18.88 2.50
N LEU A 46 -25.56 -17.97 3.45
CA LEU A 46 -24.36 -17.15 3.60
C LEU A 46 -23.21 -17.95 4.24
N SER A 47 -22.05 -17.95 3.58
CA SER A 47 -20.78 -18.38 4.16
C SER A 47 -20.08 -17.20 4.84
N SER A 48 -18.94 -17.42 5.51
CA SER A 48 -18.13 -16.30 5.99
C SER A 48 -17.75 -15.36 4.85
N ILE A 49 -17.81 -14.06 5.11
CA ILE A 49 -17.54 -12.98 4.16
C ILE A 49 -16.68 -11.90 4.78
N ILE A 50 -15.88 -11.23 3.96
CA ILE A 50 -15.11 -10.05 4.33
C ILE A 50 -15.45 -8.93 3.34
N PHE A 51 -15.99 -7.84 3.85
CA PHE A 51 -16.20 -6.59 3.13
C PHE A 51 -14.97 -5.72 3.27
N HIS A 52 -14.42 -5.27 2.13
CA HIS A 52 -13.37 -4.27 2.13
C HIS A 52 -13.70 -3.12 1.19
N GLY A 53 -13.32 -1.90 1.59
CA GLY A 53 -13.54 -0.72 0.78
C GLY A 53 -13.49 0.57 1.61
N PRO A 54 -13.52 1.74 0.96
CA PRO A 54 -13.46 3.04 1.62
C PRO A 54 -14.53 3.23 2.71
N PRO A 55 -14.34 4.16 3.67
CA PRO A 55 -15.39 4.56 4.60
C PRO A 55 -16.65 5.01 3.83
N GLY A 56 -17.82 4.94 4.50
CA GLY A 56 -19.06 5.43 3.88
C GLY A 56 -19.73 4.56 2.83
N THR A 57 -19.04 3.56 2.29
CA THR A 57 -19.56 2.68 1.22
C THR A 57 -20.65 1.69 1.65
N GLY A 58 -20.95 1.61 2.94
CA GLY A 58 -22.06 0.79 3.46
C GLY A 58 -21.68 -0.58 4.02
N LYS A 59 -20.41 -0.88 4.32
CA LYS A 59 -19.96 -2.18 4.90
C LYS A 59 -20.76 -2.61 6.13
N THR A 60 -20.80 -1.77 7.17
CA THR A 60 -21.54 -2.04 8.42
C THR A 60 -23.05 -2.16 8.16
N THR A 61 -23.58 -1.31 7.28
CA THR A 61 -24.99 -1.33 6.87
C THR A 61 -25.36 -2.65 6.19
N LEU A 62 -24.54 -3.10 5.25
CA LEU A 62 -24.76 -4.34 4.53
C LEU A 62 -24.73 -5.55 5.47
N ALA A 63 -23.83 -5.56 6.46
CA ALA A 63 -23.83 -6.58 7.50
C ALA A 63 -25.14 -6.60 8.33
N MET A 64 -25.71 -5.43 8.64
CA MET A 64 -27.00 -5.33 9.32
C MET A 64 -28.17 -5.76 8.44
N VAL A 65 -28.16 -5.42 7.15
CA VAL A 65 -29.19 -5.88 6.19
C VAL A 65 -29.17 -7.41 6.09
N ILE A 66 -27.98 -8.01 6.03
CA ILE A 66 -27.81 -9.47 6.07
C ILE A 66 -28.43 -10.04 7.35
N ALA A 67 -28.13 -9.44 8.50
CA ALA A 67 -28.67 -9.87 9.78
C ALA A 67 -30.20 -9.82 9.85
N ASN A 68 -30.81 -8.79 9.27
CA ASN A 68 -32.27 -8.63 9.24
C ASN A 68 -32.96 -9.57 8.25
N THR A 69 -32.26 -9.95 7.18
CA THR A 69 -32.82 -10.81 6.12
C THR A 69 -32.68 -12.30 6.45
N THR A 70 -31.64 -12.67 7.19
CA THR A 70 -31.35 -14.06 7.58
C THR A 70 -32.02 -14.43 8.90
N ARG A 71 -32.28 -15.72 9.15
CA ARG A 71 -32.84 -16.18 10.45
C ARG A 71 -31.77 -16.33 11.55
N SER A 72 -30.65 -15.65 11.40
CA SER A 72 -29.50 -15.77 12.29
C SER A 72 -29.59 -14.82 13.49
N ARG A 73 -28.84 -15.12 14.54
CA ARG A 73 -28.54 -14.14 15.60
C ARG A 73 -27.38 -13.27 15.14
N PHE A 74 -27.49 -11.96 15.32
CA PHE A 74 -26.41 -11.02 15.02
C PHE A 74 -25.68 -10.61 16.29
N ILE A 75 -24.35 -10.72 16.27
CA ILE A 75 -23.47 -10.24 17.35
C ILE A 75 -22.43 -9.29 16.73
N PRO A 76 -22.54 -7.97 16.97
CA PRO A 76 -21.54 -7.01 16.52
C PRO A 76 -20.39 -6.89 17.52
N LEU A 77 -19.17 -6.91 17.02
CA LEU A 77 -17.94 -6.56 17.72
C LEU A 77 -17.20 -5.47 16.94
N ASN A 78 -16.65 -4.51 17.66
CA ASN A 78 -15.74 -3.52 17.09
C ASN A 78 -14.31 -3.90 17.48
N ALA A 79 -13.45 -4.23 16.52
CA ALA A 79 -12.10 -4.72 16.79
C ALA A 79 -11.19 -3.71 17.53
N VAL A 80 -11.53 -2.42 17.50
CA VAL A 80 -10.81 -1.36 18.24
C VAL A 80 -11.07 -1.45 19.74
N LEU A 81 -12.30 -1.82 20.14
CA LEU A 81 -12.72 -1.85 21.54
C LEU A 81 -12.75 -3.28 22.11
N ALA A 82 -12.98 -4.28 21.26
CA ALA A 82 -13.18 -5.65 21.67
C ALA A 82 -11.85 -6.41 21.79
N GLY A 83 -11.64 -7.04 22.94
CA GLY A 83 -10.52 -7.93 23.20
C GLY A 83 -10.87 -9.41 22.97
N VAL A 84 -9.93 -10.29 23.32
CA VAL A 84 -10.13 -11.75 23.26
C VAL A 84 -11.25 -12.22 24.21
N LYS A 85 -11.51 -11.49 25.30
CA LYS A 85 -12.57 -11.81 26.25
C LYS A 85 -13.95 -11.65 25.63
N ASP A 86 -14.21 -10.50 24.99
CA ASP A 86 -15.48 -10.21 24.31
C ASP A 86 -15.76 -11.22 23.19
N LEU A 87 -14.71 -11.60 22.46
CA LEU A 87 -14.80 -12.66 21.46
C LEU A 87 -15.24 -14.00 22.09
N ARG A 88 -14.60 -14.43 23.19
CA ARG A 88 -14.96 -15.68 23.86
C ARG A 88 -16.39 -15.67 24.38
N GLU A 89 -16.87 -14.54 24.89
CA GLU A 89 -18.25 -14.38 25.33
C GLU A 89 -19.22 -14.48 24.15
N ALA A 90 -18.94 -13.80 23.03
CA ALA A 90 -19.72 -13.89 21.80
C ALA A 90 -19.80 -15.34 21.28
N ILE A 91 -18.68 -16.07 21.28
CA ILE A 91 -18.65 -17.48 20.86
C ILE A 91 -19.44 -18.38 21.82
N LYS A 92 -19.30 -18.18 23.14
CA LYS A 92 -20.07 -18.95 24.14
C LYS A 92 -21.57 -18.76 23.95
N ASP A 93 -21.99 -17.53 23.69
CA ASP A 93 -23.38 -17.16 23.42
C ASP A 93 -23.89 -17.73 22.08
N ALA A 94 -23.03 -17.77 21.05
CA ALA A 94 -23.32 -18.42 19.77
C ALA A 94 -23.53 -19.93 19.93
N ARG A 95 -22.65 -20.62 20.67
CA ARG A 95 -22.75 -22.07 20.92
C ARG A 95 -24.03 -22.42 21.66
N LYS A 96 -24.30 -21.73 22.77
CA LYS A 96 -25.50 -21.96 23.58
C LYS A 96 -26.78 -21.92 22.72
N ARG A 97 -26.91 -20.93 21.84
CA ARG A 97 -28.10 -20.80 20.98
C ARG A 97 -28.18 -21.84 19.87
N ARG A 98 -27.02 -22.25 19.34
CA ARG A 98 -26.96 -23.35 18.38
C ARG A 98 -27.42 -24.65 19.04
N ASP A 99 -26.96 -24.93 20.25
CA ASP A 99 -27.30 -26.16 20.98
C ASP A 99 -28.77 -26.17 21.44
N GLU A 100 -29.32 -25.02 21.86
CA GLU A 100 -30.70 -24.92 22.37
C GLU A 100 -31.76 -24.83 21.27
N ASN A 101 -31.48 -24.17 20.15
CA ASN A 101 -32.52 -23.76 19.19
C ASN A 101 -32.11 -23.94 17.71
N ASP A 102 -31.00 -24.62 17.43
CA ASP A 102 -30.38 -24.76 16.08
C ASP A 102 -30.24 -23.41 15.34
N ARG A 103 -30.09 -22.32 16.10
CA ARG A 103 -30.05 -20.97 15.54
C ARG A 103 -28.63 -20.57 15.20
N ARG A 104 -28.37 -20.34 13.90
CA ARG A 104 -27.09 -19.83 13.38
C ARG A 104 -26.77 -18.44 13.93
N THR A 105 -25.48 -18.14 14.07
CA THR A 105 -25.01 -16.83 14.54
C THR A 105 -24.10 -16.18 13.50
N ILE A 106 -24.41 -14.94 13.16
CA ILE A 106 -23.55 -14.04 12.38
C ILE A 106 -22.74 -13.21 13.37
N LEU A 107 -21.42 -13.39 13.34
CA LEU A 107 -20.47 -12.59 14.10
C LEU A 107 -19.93 -11.49 13.18
N PHE A 108 -20.37 -10.26 13.44
CA PHE A 108 -19.86 -9.10 12.71
C PHE A 108 -18.65 -8.53 13.44
N VAL A 109 -17.55 -8.34 12.72
CA VAL A 109 -16.33 -7.73 13.25
C VAL A 109 -15.99 -6.51 12.40
N ASP A 110 -16.25 -5.32 12.95
CA ASP A 110 -15.87 -4.06 12.33
C ASP A 110 -14.39 -3.77 12.52
N GLU A 111 -13.77 -3.13 11.53
CA GLU A 111 -12.33 -2.79 11.53
C GLU A 111 -11.41 -3.99 11.83
N ILE A 112 -11.70 -5.17 11.26
CA ILE A 112 -11.01 -6.45 11.59
C ILE A 112 -9.48 -6.40 11.45
N HIS A 113 -8.94 -5.48 10.64
CA HIS A 113 -7.51 -5.23 10.50
C HIS A 113 -6.83 -4.74 11.79
N ARG A 114 -7.61 -4.21 12.76
CA ARG A 114 -7.09 -3.72 14.05
C ARG A 114 -6.77 -4.85 15.03
N TRP A 115 -7.30 -6.05 14.80
CA TRP A 115 -6.95 -7.21 15.59
C TRP A 115 -5.59 -7.78 15.20
N ASN A 116 -4.81 -8.16 16.21
CA ASN A 116 -3.55 -8.86 15.99
C ASN A 116 -3.78 -10.30 15.50
N LYS A 117 -2.71 -10.94 15.03
CA LYS A 117 -2.75 -12.31 14.48
C LYS A 117 -3.36 -13.33 15.45
N ALA A 118 -3.04 -13.24 16.76
CA ALA A 118 -3.57 -14.18 17.76
C ALA A 118 -5.09 -14.04 17.97
N GLN A 119 -5.63 -12.82 17.92
CA GLN A 119 -7.07 -12.56 17.98
C GLN A 119 -7.79 -13.12 16.76
N GLN A 120 -7.20 -12.97 15.58
CA GLN A 120 -7.75 -13.52 14.33
C GLN A 120 -7.68 -15.05 14.31
N ASP A 121 -6.57 -15.65 14.76
CA ASP A 121 -6.42 -17.10 14.85
C ASP A 121 -7.43 -17.72 15.83
N ALA A 122 -7.80 -17.01 16.89
CA ALA A 122 -8.83 -17.45 17.84
C ALA A 122 -10.23 -17.61 17.23
N LEU A 123 -10.52 -17.00 16.08
CA LEU A 123 -11.78 -17.18 15.35
C LEU A 123 -11.84 -18.49 14.55
N LEU A 124 -10.69 -19.00 14.08
CA LEU A 124 -10.64 -20.04 13.06
C LEU A 124 -11.45 -21.30 13.41
N PRO A 125 -11.32 -21.89 14.62
CA PRO A 125 -12.04 -23.12 14.94
C PRO A 125 -13.56 -22.95 14.86
N TRP A 126 -14.06 -21.75 15.17
CA TRP A 126 -15.48 -21.43 15.24
C TRP A 126 -16.10 -21.11 13.88
N VAL A 127 -15.28 -20.59 12.97
CA VAL A 127 -15.65 -20.43 11.57
C VAL A 127 -15.66 -21.79 10.86
N GLU A 128 -14.66 -22.62 11.10
CA GLU A 128 -14.53 -23.94 10.46
C GLU A 128 -15.65 -24.92 10.85
N ASN A 129 -16.01 -24.97 12.12
CA ASN A 129 -17.07 -25.86 12.60
C ASN A 129 -18.49 -25.26 12.44
N GLY A 130 -18.60 -24.08 11.81
CA GLY A 130 -19.86 -23.39 11.55
C GLY A 130 -20.58 -22.88 12.79
N THR A 131 -19.90 -22.71 13.93
CA THR A 131 -20.49 -22.08 15.13
C THR A 131 -20.89 -20.63 14.84
N VAL A 132 -20.05 -19.92 14.09
CA VAL A 132 -20.33 -18.56 13.63
C VAL A 132 -20.08 -18.42 12.13
N ILE A 133 -20.92 -17.62 11.49
CA ILE A 133 -20.67 -17.08 10.16
C ILE A 133 -19.99 -15.72 10.36
N LEU A 134 -18.74 -15.59 9.94
CA LEU A 134 -17.98 -14.35 10.10
C LEU A 134 -18.42 -13.35 9.03
N VAL A 135 -18.73 -12.12 9.44
CA VAL A 135 -18.86 -10.96 8.56
C VAL A 135 -17.82 -9.93 9.00
N GLY A 136 -16.67 -9.91 8.34
CA GLY A 136 -15.61 -8.92 8.61
C GLY A 136 -15.80 -7.65 7.79
N ALA A 137 -15.49 -6.48 8.36
CA ALA A 137 -15.39 -5.23 7.62
C ALA A 137 -14.01 -4.59 7.82
N THR A 138 -13.42 -4.08 6.75
CA THR A 138 -12.14 -3.37 6.79
C THR A 138 -12.07 -2.26 5.74
N THR A 139 -11.29 -1.21 6.01
CA THR A 139 -10.92 -0.18 5.05
C THR A 139 -9.62 -0.52 4.30
N GLU A 140 -8.82 -1.42 4.86
CA GLU A 140 -7.56 -1.88 4.29
C GLU A 140 -7.75 -3.09 3.35
N ASN A 141 -6.71 -3.42 2.58
CA ASN A 141 -6.72 -4.60 1.73
C ASN A 141 -6.66 -5.89 2.59
N PRO A 142 -7.69 -6.76 2.55
CA PRO A 142 -7.81 -7.91 3.43
C PRO A 142 -6.73 -8.96 3.21
N TYR A 143 -6.11 -9.04 2.02
CA TYR A 143 -5.01 -9.98 1.75
C TYR A 143 -3.74 -9.65 2.54
N PHE A 144 -3.60 -8.41 3.03
CA PHE A 144 -2.48 -7.98 3.87
C PHE A 144 -2.89 -7.84 5.34
N SER A 145 -4.11 -7.36 5.60
CA SER A 145 -4.55 -6.98 6.95
C SER A 145 -5.25 -8.11 7.71
N VAL A 146 -5.68 -9.17 7.03
CA VAL A 146 -6.34 -10.34 7.62
C VAL A 146 -5.46 -11.58 7.39
N ASN A 147 -5.41 -12.47 8.37
CA ASN A 147 -4.60 -13.67 8.30
C ASN A 147 -5.02 -14.55 7.10
N PRO A 148 -4.06 -15.17 6.39
CA PRO A 148 -4.38 -16.03 5.25
C PRO A 148 -5.39 -17.16 5.53
N PRO A 149 -5.41 -17.79 6.73
CA PRO A 149 -6.40 -18.81 7.06
C PRO A 149 -7.86 -18.31 7.11
N LEU A 150 -8.15 -17.09 7.60
CA LEU A 150 -9.53 -16.56 7.56
C LEU A 150 -9.90 -16.13 6.15
N VAL A 151 -8.95 -15.56 5.42
CA VAL A 151 -9.14 -15.17 4.01
C VAL A 151 -9.51 -16.38 3.17
N SER A 152 -8.83 -17.52 3.32
CA SER A 152 -9.14 -18.73 2.54
C SER A 152 -10.51 -19.36 2.86
N ARG A 153 -11.07 -19.07 4.04
CA ARG A 153 -12.38 -19.56 4.50
C ARG A 153 -13.50 -18.53 4.31
N SER A 154 -13.18 -17.36 3.77
CA SER A 154 -14.13 -16.27 3.61
C SER A 154 -14.21 -15.83 2.15
N ARG A 155 -15.38 -15.39 1.72
CA ARG A 155 -15.52 -14.73 0.42
C ARG A 155 -15.25 -13.24 0.58
N ILE A 156 -14.38 -12.69 -0.26
CA ILE A 156 -14.04 -11.27 -0.22
C ILE A 156 -14.96 -10.52 -1.19
N PHE A 157 -15.60 -9.46 -0.69
CA PHE A 157 -16.41 -8.55 -1.49
C PHE A 157 -15.84 -7.14 -1.38
N ARG A 158 -15.45 -6.57 -2.52
CA ARG A 158 -15.00 -5.19 -2.63
C ARG A 158 -16.21 -4.26 -2.74
N LEU A 159 -16.28 -3.28 -1.84
CA LEU A 159 -17.18 -2.16 -1.96
C LEU A 159 -16.44 -0.98 -2.61
N GLU A 160 -17.10 -0.35 -3.56
CA GLU A 160 -16.57 0.78 -4.32
C GLU A 160 -17.11 2.10 -3.75
N PRO A 161 -16.41 3.24 -3.92
CA PRO A 161 -16.99 4.55 -3.65
C PRO A 161 -18.35 4.71 -4.36
N LEU A 162 -19.31 5.37 -3.71
CA LEU A 162 -20.62 5.60 -4.32
C LEU A 162 -20.53 6.66 -5.41
N GLY A 163 -21.28 6.46 -6.50
CA GLY A 163 -21.36 7.45 -7.57
C GLY A 163 -22.15 8.69 -7.14
N ARG A 164 -22.07 9.75 -7.96
CA ARG A 164 -22.85 10.99 -7.74
C ARG A 164 -24.36 10.71 -7.67
N GLU A 165 -24.85 9.86 -8.57
CA GLU A 165 -26.27 9.47 -8.61
C GLU A 165 -26.69 8.68 -7.37
N ASP A 166 -25.85 7.76 -6.90
CA ASP A 166 -26.10 6.98 -5.66
C ASP A 166 -26.20 7.91 -4.44
N LEU A 167 -25.26 8.85 -4.31
CA LEU A 167 -25.24 9.79 -3.19
C LEU A 167 -26.43 10.76 -3.23
N ALA A 168 -26.81 11.24 -4.41
CA ALA A 168 -28.02 12.05 -4.57
C ALA A 168 -29.27 11.25 -4.19
N ALA A 169 -29.35 9.98 -4.60
CA ALA A 169 -30.45 9.10 -4.22
C ALA A 169 -30.53 8.88 -2.70
N VAL A 170 -29.38 8.70 -2.02
CA VAL A 170 -29.32 8.61 -0.55
C VAL A 170 -29.85 9.90 0.13
N ALA A 171 -29.44 11.07 -0.36
CA ALA A 171 -29.91 12.35 0.16
C ALA A 171 -31.42 12.53 -0.05
N LEU A 172 -31.93 12.23 -1.26
CA LEU A 172 -33.35 12.32 -1.59
C LEU A 172 -34.18 11.32 -0.79
N GLN A 173 -33.65 10.12 -0.53
CA GLN A 173 -34.28 9.14 0.36
C GLN A 173 -34.41 9.69 1.79
N ALA A 174 -33.38 10.39 2.28
CA ALA A 174 -33.43 11.03 3.59
C ALA A 174 -34.40 12.22 3.65
N LEU A 175 -34.53 12.99 2.58
CA LEU A 175 -35.49 14.11 2.51
C LEU A 175 -36.94 13.64 2.38
N SER A 176 -37.18 12.48 1.77
CA SER A 176 -38.54 11.97 1.51
C SER A 176 -39.06 11.01 2.59
N ASP A 177 -38.21 10.34 3.37
CA ASP A 177 -38.63 9.39 4.40
C ASP A 177 -39.28 10.13 5.60
N PRO A 178 -40.59 9.94 5.87
CA PRO A 178 -41.32 10.67 6.91
C PRO A 178 -41.07 10.14 8.33
N GLU A 179 -40.55 8.91 8.46
CA GLU A 179 -40.35 8.26 9.77
C GLU A 179 -38.93 8.46 10.29
N ARG A 180 -37.93 8.27 9.43
CA ARG A 180 -36.50 8.25 9.78
C ARG A 180 -35.78 9.52 9.36
N GLY A 181 -36.21 10.08 8.22
CA GLY A 181 -35.61 11.23 7.58
C GLY A 181 -36.30 12.55 7.94
N TYR A 182 -36.32 13.45 6.97
CA TYR A 182 -36.91 14.79 7.07
C TYR A 182 -38.22 14.94 6.28
N GLY A 183 -38.84 13.83 5.82
CA GLY A 183 -40.09 13.91 5.04
C GLY A 183 -41.29 14.49 5.79
N ALA A 184 -41.22 14.58 7.12
CA ALA A 184 -42.21 15.27 7.94
C ALA A 184 -41.98 16.80 8.04
N LEU A 185 -40.81 17.29 7.63
CA LEU A 185 -40.47 18.70 7.55
C LEU A 185 -40.66 19.20 6.11
N LYS A 186 -40.94 20.49 5.95
CA LYS A 186 -40.95 21.12 4.62
C LYS A 186 -39.53 21.58 4.27
N VAL A 187 -38.67 20.65 3.88
CA VAL A 187 -37.31 20.95 3.43
C VAL A 187 -37.29 21.16 1.92
N GLN A 188 -36.74 22.27 1.47
CA GLN A 188 -36.41 22.52 0.07
C GLN A 188 -34.90 22.65 -0.05
N VAL A 189 -34.30 21.83 -0.92
CA VAL A 189 -32.86 21.87 -1.21
C VAL A 189 -32.72 22.26 -2.67
N ASP A 190 -31.99 23.34 -2.93
CA ASP A 190 -31.74 23.78 -4.30
C ASP A 190 -30.89 22.73 -5.04
N PRO A 191 -31.10 22.50 -6.36
CA PRO A 191 -30.36 21.46 -7.09
C PRO A 191 -28.84 21.63 -7.04
N ASP A 192 -28.35 22.87 -7.11
CA ASP A 192 -26.93 23.24 -7.02
C ASP A 192 -26.38 23.04 -5.60
N ALA A 193 -27.17 23.31 -4.56
CA ALA A 193 -26.83 23.02 -3.18
C ALA A 193 -26.73 21.50 -2.93
N LEU A 194 -27.69 20.71 -3.42
CA LEU A 194 -27.65 19.25 -3.35
C LEU A 194 -26.42 18.69 -4.08
N ASP A 195 -26.16 19.19 -5.27
CA ASP A 195 -24.97 18.84 -6.05
C ASP A 195 -23.69 19.16 -5.29
N HIS A 196 -23.61 20.30 -4.61
CA HIS A 196 -22.47 20.68 -3.78
C HIS A 196 -22.25 19.68 -2.64
N LEU A 197 -23.30 19.36 -1.87
CA LEU A 197 -23.25 18.38 -0.77
C LEU A 197 -22.78 17.00 -1.26
N VAL A 198 -23.27 16.56 -2.42
CA VAL A 198 -22.87 15.28 -3.04
C VAL A 198 -21.42 15.31 -3.50
N ASN A 199 -20.99 16.39 -4.16
CA ASN A 199 -19.62 16.51 -4.67
C ASN A 199 -18.60 16.48 -3.53
N VAL A 200 -18.88 17.19 -2.44
CA VAL A 200 -17.97 17.27 -1.30
C VAL A 200 -17.86 15.94 -0.54
N ALA A 201 -18.91 15.13 -0.53
CA ALA A 201 -18.89 13.85 0.16
C ALA A 201 -18.01 12.78 -0.52
N GLY A 202 -17.61 12.96 -1.78
CA GLY A 202 -16.55 12.16 -2.41
C GLY A 202 -16.76 10.64 -2.40
N GLY A 203 -18.02 10.18 -2.53
CA GLY A 203 -18.37 8.76 -2.51
C GLY A 203 -18.71 8.17 -1.14
N ASP A 204 -18.79 9.00 -0.09
CA ASP A 204 -19.17 8.61 1.28
C ASP A 204 -20.64 9.02 1.62
N ALA A 205 -21.55 8.04 1.70
CA ALA A 205 -22.94 8.30 2.06
C ALA A 205 -23.13 8.85 3.49
N ARG A 206 -22.27 8.48 4.44
CA ARG A 206 -22.32 9.01 5.80
C ARG A 206 -21.99 10.49 5.81
N SER A 207 -21.00 10.90 5.02
CA SER A 207 -20.63 12.32 4.88
C SER A 207 -21.77 13.15 4.29
N VAL A 208 -22.43 12.69 3.21
CA VAL A 208 -23.62 13.37 2.65
C VAL A 208 -24.71 13.53 3.71
N LEU A 209 -25.06 12.45 4.41
CA LEU A 209 -26.14 12.48 5.39
C LEU A 209 -25.81 13.38 6.58
N ASN A 210 -24.55 13.43 7.03
CA ASN A 210 -24.14 14.33 8.10
C ASN A 210 -24.18 15.81 7.66
N ALA A 211 -23.73 16.11 6.44
CA ALA A 211 -23.77 17.47 5.91
C ALA A 211 -25.22 17.94 5.69
N LEU A 212 -26.08 17.04 5.20
CA LEU A 212 -27.51 17.30 5.05
C LEU A 212 -28.20 17.48 6.42
N GLU A 213 -27.89 16.64 7.41
CA GLU A 213 -28.38 16.79 8.79
C GLU A 213 -27.99 18.16 9.35
N LEU A 214 -26.73 18.57 9.18
CA LEU A 214 -26.28 19.88 9.66
C LEU A 214 -27.03 21.01 8.95
N ALA A 215 -27.17 20.95 7.61
CA ALA A 215 -27.89 21.96 6.84
C ALA A 215 -29.34 22.13 7.26
N VAL A 216 -30.05 21.02 7.48
CA VAL A 216 -31.47 21.05 7.85
C VAL A 216 -31.65 21.47 9.32
N GLU A 217 -30.78 21.04 10.23
CA GLU A 217 -30.96 21.31 11.66
C GLU A 217 -30.46 22.69 12.11
N THR A 218 -29.56 23.33 11.36
CA THR A 218 -29.07 24.68 11.68
C THR A 218 -29.82 25.79 10.95
N THR A 219 -30.52 25.47 9.87
CA THR A 219 -31.29 26.45 9.09
C THR A 219 -32.67 26.67 9.73
N PRO A 220 -32.98 27.88 10.20
CA PRO A 220 -34.30 28.17 10.74
C PRO A 220 -35.35 28.14 9.62
N PRO A 221 -36.56 27.62 9.89
CA PRO A 221 -37.65 27.69 8.93
C PRO A 221 -38.10 29.15 8.72
N ASP A 222 -38.57 29.45 7.50
CA ASP A 222 -39.19 30.72 7.16
C ASP A 222 -40.60 30.89 7.78
N ASP A 223 -41.25 32.02 7.50
CA ASP A 223 -42.61 32.33 7.98
C ASP A 223 -43.68 31.31 7.52
N GLN A 224 -43.40 30.50 6.49
CA GLN A 224 -44.27 29.43 6.00
C GLN A 224 -43.89 28.03 6.53
N GLY A 225 -42.88 27.96 7.39
CA GLY A 225 -42.35 26.73 7.96
C GLY A 225 -41.44 25.95 7.03
N VAL A 226 -40.91 26.56 5.96
CA VAL A 226 -40.03 25.94 4.97
C VAL A 226 -38.57 26.14 5.37
N ILE A 227 -37.79 25.07 5.33
CA ILE A 227 -36.35 25.09 5.55
C ILE A 227 -35.67 25.08 4.18
N SER A 228 -35.08 26.21 3.77
CA SER A 228 -34.47 26.38 2.45
C SER A 228 -32.95 26.24 2.50
N VAL A 229 -32.45 25.09 2.02
CA VAL A 229 -31.02 24.79 1.89
C VAL A 229 -30.54 25.26 0.52
N HIS A 230 -30.05 26.51 0.47
CA HIS A 230 -29.41 27.11 -0.69
C HIS A 230 -27.88 26.93 -0.62
N MET A 231 -27.16 27.33 -1.69
CA MET A 231 -25.71 27.12 -1.79
C MET A 231 -24.91 27.59 -0.56
N GLY A 232 -25.21 28.78 -0.04
CA GLY A 232 -24.51 29.31 1.16
C GLY A 232 -24.67 28.43 2.39
N VAL A 233 -25.88 27.92 2.64
CA VAL A 233 -26.14 26.96 3.73
C VAL A 233 -25.38 25.66 3.49
N ALA A 234 -25.38 25.14 2.26
CA ALA A 234 -24.65 23.91 1.94
C ALA A 234 -23.14 24.06 2.20
N GLU A 235 -22.54 25.17 1.81
CA GLU A 235 -21.13 25.50 2.07
C GLU A 235 -20.81 25.58 3.57
N GLU A 236 -21.67 26.22 4.36
CA GLU A 236 -21.50 26.33 5.83
C GLU A 236 -21.73 25.01 6.56
N SER A 237 -22.57 24.14 5.99
CA SER A 237 -22.92 22.82 6.56
C SER A 237 -21.88 21.75 6.30
N ILE A 238 -20.84 22.10 5.55
CA ILE A 238 -19.64 21.30 5.41
C ILE A 238 -18.59 21.92 6.34
N GLN A 239 -18.22 21.21 7.40
CA GLN A 239 -17.02 21.57 8.16
C GLN A 239 -15.85 21.65 7.17
N ARG A 240 -15.20 22.82 7.04
CA ARG A 240 -14.03 23.09 6.19
C ARG A 240 -12.91 22.05 6.38
N ARG A 241 -13.06 20.88 5.76
CA ARG A 241 -12.08 19.80 5.61
C ARG A 241 -12.53 18.89 4.46
N ALA A 242 -12.66 19.42 3.25
CA ALA A 242 -12.73 18.63 2.00
C ALA A 242 -12.86 19.49 0.73
N VAL A 243 -12.52 20.79 0.75
CA VAL A 243 -12.64 21.63 -0.46
C VAL A 243 -11.26 21.87 -1.05
N LEU A 244 -10.80 20.87 -1.82
CA LEU A 244 -9.95 20.96 -3.03
C LEU A 244 -9.31 19.58 -3.36
N TYR A 245 -10.13 18.53 -3.48
CA TYR A 245 -9.77 17.32 -4.23
C TYR A 245 -10.92 17.02 -5.18
N ASP A 246 -10.71 17.27 -6.47
CA ASP A 246 -11.72 17.07 -7.49
C ASP A 246 -11.80 15.60 -7.94
N ARG A 247 -13.06 15.15 -7.98
CA ARG A 247 -13.79 14.12 -8.76
C ARG A 247 -13.24 12.79 -9.25
N ASP A 248 -11.95 12.51 -9.25
CA ASP A 248 -11.46 11.16 -9.55
C ASP A 248 -10.34 10.88 -8.56
N GLY A 249 -10.25 9.68 -7.98
CA GLY A 249 -9.15 9.32 -7.07
C GLY A 249 -7.74 9.60 -7.65
N ASP A 250 -7.67 9.84 -8.96
CA ASP A 250 -6.54 10.34 -9.72
C ASP A 250 -5.99 11.67 -9.20
N ALA A 251 -6.79 12.63 -8.72
CA ALA A 251 -6.25 13.94 -8.29
C ALA A 251 -5.31 13.85 -7.07
N HIS A 252 -5.55 12.89 -6.16
CA HIS A 252 -4.65 12.58 -5.05
C HIS A 252 -3.35 11.95 -5.58
N TYR A 253 -3.47 10.93 -6.45
CA TYR A 253 -2.31 10.28 -7.07
C TYR A 253 -1.50 11.23 -7.94
N ASP A 254 -2.15 12.11 -8.68
CA ASP A 254 -1.53 13.12 -9.54
C ASP A 254 -0.84 14.18 -8.71
N THR A 255 -1.43 14.61 -7.59
CA THR A 255 -0.80 15.60 -6.71
C THR A 255 0.44 15.03 -6.02
N ILE A 256 0.36 13.81 -5.46
CA ILE A 256 1.56 13.17 -4.88
C ILE A 256 2.59 12.81 -5.95
N SER A 257 2.14 12.44 -7.14
CA SER A 257 3.02 12.15 -8.28
C SER A 257 3.72 13.42 -8.77
N ALA A 258 3.02 14.55 -8.85
CA ALA A 258 3.59 15.86 -9.16
C ALA A 258 4.58 16.31 -8.07
N PHE A 259 4.25 16.11 -6.79
CA PHE A 259 5.17 16.37 -5.68
C PHE A 259 6.47 15.55 -5.81
N ILE A 260 6.37 14.24 -6.00
CA ILE A 260 7.52 13.34 -6.12
C ILE A 260 8.32 13.65 -7.39
N LYS A 261 7.66 13.96 -8.51
CA LYS A 261 8.34 14.42 -9.73
C LYS A 261 9.06 15.75 -9.53
N SER A 262 8.51 16.66 -8.73
CA SER A 262 9.14 17.96 -8.43
C SER A 262 10.39 17.76 -7.56
N LEU A 263 10.31 16.89 -6.54
CA LEU A 263 11.48 16.50 -5.75
C LEU A 263 12.56 15.84 -6.61
N ARG A 264 12.18 14.88 -7.46
CA ARG A 264 13.09 14.21 -8.40
C ARG A 264 13.71 15.18 -9.41
N GLY A 265 12.90 16.09 -9.94
CA GLY A 265 13.29 17.15 -10.87
C GLY A 265 14.11 18.27 -10.22
N SER A 266 14.34 18.20 -8.90
CA SER A 266 15.08 19.19 -8.13
C SER A 266 14.49 20.61 -8.21
N ASP A 267 13.16 20.71 -8.24
CA ASP A 267 12.40 21.96 -8.20
C ASP A 267 11.82 22.16 -6.79
N PRO A 268 12.49 22.93 -5.91
CA PRO A 268 12.04 23.14 -4.53
C PRO A 268 10.75 23.96 -4.45
N ASP A 269 10.54 24.91 -5.38
CA ASP A 269 9.36 25.77 -5.38
C ASP A 269 8.10 24.96 -5.73
N ALA A 270 8.18 24.16 -6.81
CA ALA A 270 7.10 23.25 -7.17
C ALA A 270 6.85 22.19 -6.08
N ALA A 271 7.91 21.64 -5.47
CA ALA A 271 7.77 20.69 -4.37
C ALA A 271 7.02 21.30 -3.18
N LEU A 272 7.36 22.52 -2.77
CA LEU A 272 6.65 23.23 -1.70
C LEU A 272 5.19 23.52 -2.06
N TYR A 273 4.91 23.92 -3.30
CA TYR A 273 3.54 24.16 -3.75
C TYR A 273 2.68 22.89 -3.66
N TRP A 274 3.15 21.77 -4.21
CA TRP A 274 2.40 20.51 -4.15
C TRP A 274 2.27 19.97 -2.73
N LEU A 275 3.31 20.13 -1.90
CA LEU A 275 3.25 19.82 -0.47
C LEU A 275 2.19 20.65 0.25
N ALA A 276 2.18 21.97 0.05
CA ALA A 276 1.22 22.87 0.66
C ALA A 276 -0.21 22.53 0.21
N LYS A 277 -0.41 22.21 -1.07
CA LYS A 277 -1.69 21.75 -1.62
C LYS A 277 -2.17 20.48 -0.90
N MET A 278 -1.30 19.48 -0.74
CA MET A 278 -1.64 18.23 -0.02
C MET A 278 -1.99 18.49 1.45
N VAL A 279 -1.18 19.27 2.16
CA VAL A 279 -1.41 19.62 3.57
C VAL A 279 -2.70 20.41 3.75
N TYR A 280 -2.96 21.38 2.88
CA TYR A 280 -4.18 22.18 2.90
C TYR A 280 -5.42 21.31 2.68
N ALA A 281 -5.32 20.35 1.77
CA ALA A 281 -6.41 19.45 1.43
C ALA A 281 -6.58 18.27 2.42
N GLY A 282 -5.75 18.21 3.48
CA GLY A 282 -5.91 17.27 4.60
C GLY A 282 -5.26 15.91 4.40
N GLU A 283 -4.27 15.80 3.51
CA GLU A 283 -3.48 14.60 3.29
C GLU A 283 -2.77 14.14 4.58
N ASP A 284 -2.68 12.83 4.81
CA ASP A 284 -1.98 12.29 5.98
C ASP A 284 -0.47 12.60 5.88
N PRO A 285 0.11 13.39 6.80
CA PRO A 285 1.54 13.69 6.78
C PRO A 285 2.43 12.44 6.81
N ARG A 286 1.98 11.35 7.45
CA ARG A 286 2.73 10.09 7.44
C ARG A 286 2.79 9.47 6.05
N PHE A 287 1.77 9.66 5.22
CA PHE A 287 1.81 9.24 3.82
C PHE A 287 2.84 10.04 3.03
N ILE A 288 2.89 11.36 3.22
CA ILE A 288 3.87 12.23 2.55
C ILE A 288 5.31 11.84 2.95
N PHE A 289 5.58 11.64 4.25
CA PHE A 289 6.89 11.17 4.73
C PHE A 289 7.29 9.82 4.15
N ARG A 290 6.37 8.84 4.06
CA ARG A 290 6.64 7.55 3.42
C ARG A 290 7.09 7.72 1.97
N ARG A 291 6.46 8.61 1.21
CA ARG A 291 6.83 8.87 -0.19
C ARG A 291 8.20 9.55 -0.31
N MET A 292 8.52 10.47 0.60
CA MET A 292 9.85 11.09 0.70
C MET A 292 10.94 10.08 1.08
N LEU A 293 10.67 9.13 1.98
CA LEU A 293 11.61 8.06 2.34
C LEU A 293 11.92 7.13 1.16
N ILE A 294 10.93 6.79 0.35
CA ILE A 294 11.13 6.02 -0.87
C ILE A 294 12.02 6.81 -1.83
N LEU A 295 11.69 8.09 -2.08
CA LEU A 295 12.47 8.95 -2.96
C LEU A 295 13.93 9.12 -2.49
N ALA A 296 14.15 9.21 -1.17
CA ALA A 296 15.50 9.27 -0.60
C ALA A 296 16.36 8.06 -0.97
N GLY A 297 15.78 6.86 -1.07
CA GLY A 297 16.49 5.66 -1.53
C GLY A 297 16.50 5.45 -3.04
N GLU A 298 15.45 5.89 -3.73
CA GLU A 298 15.23 5.67 -5.17
C GLU A 298 15.91 6.71 -6.06
N ASP A 299 15.81 8.00 -5.73
CA ASP A 299 16.23 9.11 -6.60
C ASP A 299 17.40 9.92 -6.03
N VAL A 300 17.67 9.83 -4.72
CA VAL A 300 18.87 10.42 -4.09
C VAL A 300 19.95 9.37 -3.89
N GLY A 301 19.58 8.23 -3.28
CA GLY A 301 20.43 7.03 -3.23
C GLY A 301 21.78 7.30 -2.58
N LEU A 302 22.85 6.85 -3.25
CA LEU A 302 24.22 7.01 -2.77
C LEU A 302 24.85 8.36 -3.15
N ALA A 303 24.18 9.20 -3.95
CA ALA A 303 24.65 10.56 -4.20
C ALA A 303 24.62 11.39 -2.90
N ASP A 304 23.68 11.11 -2.00
CA ASP A 304 23.68 11.60 -0.64
C ASP A 304 23.15 10.53 0.34
N PRO A 305 24.06 9.76 0.99
CA PRO A 305 23.69 8.68 1.91
C PRO A 305 22.90 9.14 3.15
N ASP A 306 22.93 10.43 3.48
CA ASP A 306 22.23 10.97 4.65
C ASP A 306 20.76 11.25 4.41
N ALA A 307 20.28 11.22 3.15
CA ALA A 307 18.91 11.58 2.81
C ALA A 307 17.84 10.79 3.57
N VAL A 308 18.02 9.46 3.71
CA VAL A 308 17.09 8.62 4.48
C VAL A 308 17.09 9.03 5.97
N ARG A 309 18.26 9.36 6.52
CA ARG A 309 18.42 9.77 7.92
C ARG A 309 17.73 11.10 8.19
N VAL A 310 17.92 12.09 7.31
CA VAL A 310 17.29 13.41 7.43
C VAL A 310 15.77 13.31 7.37
N VAL A 311 15.22 12.57 6.39
CA VAL A 311 13.76 12.40 6.26
C VAL A 311 13.19 11.64 7.44
N THR A 312 13.88 10.61 7.94
CA THR A 312 13.45 9.86 9.14
C THR A 312 13.43 10.76 10.38
N ALA A 313 14.47 11.57 10.58
CA ALA A 313 14.53 12.50 11.70
C ALA A 313 13.40 13.55 11.63
N CYS A 314 13.07 14.05 10.43
CA CYS A 314 11.94 14.95 10.23
C CYS A 314 10.59 14.26 10.53
N ALA A 315 10.41 13.01 10.12
CA ALA A 315 9.20 12.24 10.41
C ALA A 315 9.05 11.96 11.93
N ASP A 316 10.12 11.58 12.60
CA ASP A 316 10.13 11.36 14.05
C ASP A 316 9.88 12.65 14.83
N ALA A 317 10.47 13.77 14.39
CA ALA A 317 10.20 15.08 14.97
C ALA A 317 8.74 15.50 14.75
N PHE A 318 8.20 15.26 13.56
CA PHE A 318 6.79 15.48 13.26
C PHE A 318 5.87 14.68 14.19
N ASP A 319 6.15 13.40 14.42
CA ASP A 319 5.35 12.55 15.31
C ASP A 319 5.35 13.05 16.78
N ARG A 320 6.42 13.72 17.21
CA ARG A 320 6.53 14.32 18.55
C ARG A 320 5.85 15.69 18.66
N VAL A 321 5.91 16.49 17.59
CA VAL A 321 5.44 17.88 17.59
C VAL A 321 3.96 17.98 17.18
N GLY A 322 3.55 17.27 16.13
CA GLY A 322 2.21 17.36 15.55
C GLY A 322 1.95 18.65 14.76
N LEU A 323 0.73 18.82 14.25
CA LEU A 323 0.31 20.04 13.53
C LEU A 323 -0.19 21.10 14.52
N PRO A 324 0.00 22.41 14.22
CA PRO A 324 0.50 22.98 12.96
C PRO A 324 2.03 23.06 12.80
N GLU A 325 2.81 23.04 13.87
CA GLU A 325 4.26 23.27 13.85
C GLU A 325 5.03 22.19 13.07
N GLY A 326 4.52 20.97 12.99
CA GLY A 326 5.09 19.89 12.19
C GLY A 326 5.19 20.18 10.68
N ARG A 327 4.50 21.23 10.19
CA ARG A 327 4.68 21.71 8.80
C ARG A 327 6.12 22.10 8.50
N PHE A 328 6.89 22.57 9.49
CA PHE A 328 8.31 22.86 9.31
C PHE A 328 9.11 21.61 8.95
N HIS A 329 8.85 20.48 9.62
CA HIS A 329 9.54 19.21 9.33
C HIS A 329 9.16 18.63 7.96
N LEU A 330 7.92 18.81 7.52
CA LEU A 330 7.51 18.45 6.16
C LEU A 330 8.26 19.29 5.11
N ALA A 331 8.33 20.61 5.32
CA ALA A 331 9.01 21.52 4.41
C ALA A 331 10.52 21.27 4.38
N GLU A 332 11.15 21.04 5.54
CA GLU A 332 12.58 20.75 5.66
C GLU A 332 12.96 19.48 4.90
N ALA A 333 12.22 18.38 5.10
CA ALA A 333 12.46 17.13 4.38
C ALA A 333 12.27 17.30 2.86
N ALA A 334 11.23 18.02 2.43
CA ALA A 334 10.99 18.26 1.01
C ALA A 334 12.09 19.12 0.37
N LEU A 335 12.50 20.21 1.02
CA LEU A 335 13.57 21.08 0.53
C LEU A 335 14.92 20.36 0.48
N TYR A 336 15.22 19.55 1.50
CA TYR A 336 16.41 18.72 1.52
C TYR A 336 16.45 17.81 0.29
N LEU A 337 15.38 17.04 0.05
CA LEU A 337 15.32 16.11 -1.09
C LEU A 337 15.30 16.81 -2.44
N ALA A 338 14.63 17.96 -2.56
CA ALA A 338 14.63 18.76 -3.79
C ALA A 338 16.04 19.27 -4.12
N THR A 339 16.84 19.64 -3.11
CA THR A 339 18.17 20.23 -3.31
C THR A 339 19.33 19.21 -3.24
N ALA A 340 19.06 17.97 -2.82
CA ALA A 340 20.07 16.90 -2.77
C ALA A 340 20.53 16.47 -4.18
N PRO A 341 21.80 16.06 -4.35
CA PRO A 341 22.27 15.47 -5.59
C PRO A 341 21.48 14.18 -5.89
N LYS A 342 21.19 13.92 -7.17
CA LYS A 342 20.32 12.81 -7.57
C LYS A 342 21.13 11.62 -8.08
N SER A 343 20.76 10.43 -7.64
CA SER A 343 21.23 9.17 -8.18
C SER A 343 20.18 8.07 -8.00
N ASN A 344 19.87 7.40 -9.10
CA ASN A 344 18.99 6.24 -9.15
C ASN A 344 19.75 4.92 -9.28
N SER A 345 21.05 4.91 -8.97
CA SER A 345 21.91 3.74 -9.10
C SER A 345 21.47 2.54 -8.25
N THR A 346 20.65 2.77 -7.21
CA THR A 346 20.02 1.73 -6.38
C THR A 346 19.03 0.87 -7.17
N LEU A 347 18.53 1.34 -8.32
CA LEU A 347 17.70 0.55 -9.22
C LEU A 347 18.43 -0.69 -9.78
N ALA A 348 19.77 -0.73 -9.69
CA ALA A 348 20.61 -1.90 -9.97
C ALA A 348 20.12 -3.18 -9.29
N PHE A 349 19.48 -3.08 -8.11
CA PHE A 349 18.88 -4.22 -7.43
C PHE A 349 17.76 -4.87 -8.26
N PHE A 350 16.91 -4.08 -8.91
CA PHE A 350 15.83 -4.60 -9.75
C PHE A 350 16.37 -5.24 -11.04
N ASP A 351 17.50 -4.75 -11.57
CA ASP A 351 18.20 -5.40 -12.68
C ASP A 351 18.75 -6.76 -12.28
N ALA A 352 19.34 -6.86 -11.08
CA ALA A 352 19.78 -8.12 -10.52
C ALA A 352 18.61 -9.09 -10.29
N LEU A 353 17.48 -8.59 -9.78
CA LEU A 353 16.27 -9.40 -9.58
C LEU A 353 15.76 -9.98 -10.90
N ARG A 354 15.68 -9.16 -11.96
CA ARG A 354 15.28 -9.62 -13.30
C ARG A 354 16.25 -10.66 -13.87
N ALA A 355 17.55 -10.53 -13.59
CA ALA A 355 18.53 -11.53 -14.00
C ALA A 355 18.31 -12.87 -13.30
N VAL A 356 18.02 -12.86 -12.00
CA VAL A 356 17.71 -14.07 -11.22
C VAL A 356 16.44 -14.76 -11.75
N GLU A 357 15.38 -13.99 -12.02
CA GLU A 357 14.13 -14.53 -12.58
C GLU A 357 14.33 -15.20 -13.95
N LYS A 358 15.22 -14.64 -14.78
CA LYS A 358 15.51 -15.16 -16.13
C LYS A 358 16.40 -16.40 -16.12
N GLU A 359 17.40 -16.46 -15.25
CA GLU A 359 18.40 -17.54 -15.24
C GLU A 359 18.00 -18.75 -14.41
N GLY A 360 17.00 -18.61 -13.53
CA GLY A 360 16.48 -19.71 -12.73
C GLY A 360 17.44 -20.11 -11.60
N LYS A 361 17.67 -21.42 -11.41
CA LYS A 361 18.54 -21.91 -10.33
C LYS A 361 20.02 -21.82 -10.74
N THR A 362 20.66 -20.70 -10.41
CA THR A 362 22.12 -20.57 -10.49
C THR A 362 22.77 -21.08 -9.20
N GLU A 363 23.83 -21.89 -9.31
CA GLU A 363 24.59 -22.31 -8.13
C GLU A 363 25.55 -21.21 -7.65
N VAL A 364 25.72 -21.11 -6.34
CA VAL A 364 26.77 -20.26 -5.73
C VAL A 364 28.14 -20.87 -6.06
N PRO A 365 29.15 -20.10 -6.47
CA PRO A 365 30.52 -20.60 -6.67
C PRO A 365 31.05 -21.36 -5.45
N SER A 366 31.79 -22.47 -5.66
CA SER A 366 32.24 -23.36 -4.59
C SER A 366 33.04 -22.66 -3.50
N HIS A 367 33.96 -21.76 -3.89
CA HIS A 367 34.78 -20.96 -2.98
C HIS A 367 33.97 -19.94 -2.15
N LEU A 368 32.70 -19.67 -2.51
CA LEU A 368 31.80 -18.83 -1.71
C LEU A 368 30.78 -19.65 -0.90
N LYS A 369 30.71 -20.97 -1.09
CA LYS A 369 29.83 -21.84 -0.30
C LYS A 369 30.33 -21.93 1.14
N ASP A 370 29.40 -22.12 2.07
CA ASP A 370 29.70 -22.23 3.50
C ASP A 370 30.54 -23.49 3.81
N ALA A 371 31.80 -23.26 4.18
CA ALA A 371 32.75 -24.31 4.55
C ALA A 371 32.32 -25.11 5.79
N SER A 372 31.54 -24.51 6.70
CA SER A 372 31.10 -25.17 7.95
C SER A 372 30.02 -26.24 7.73
N ARG A 373 29.34 -26.21 6.58
CA ARG A 373 28.29 -27.18 6.20
C ARG A 373 28.86 -28.42 5.51
N ASP A 374 30.15 -28.42 5.20
CA ASP A 374 30.80 -29.48 4.44
C ASP A 374 31.36 -30.58 5.36
N LYS A 375 30.47 -31.49 5.80
CA LYS A 375 30.88 -32.65 6.62
C LYS A 375 31.55 -33.77 5.80
N LYS A 376 31.62 -33.67 4.46
CA LYS A 376 32.01 -34.78 3.56
C LYS A 376 32.82 -34.36 2.32
N GLY A 377 33.65 -33.32 2.40
CA GLY A 377 34.69 -33.04 1.39
C GLY A 377 34.17 -32.66 0.00
N LEU A 378 33.13 -31.83 -0.07
CA LEU A 378 32.60 -31.26 -1.32
C LEU A 378 33.38 -30.03 -1.81
N GLY A 379 34.47 -29.67 -1.15
CA GLY A 379 35.32 -28.52 -1.52
C GLY A 379 34.64 -27.17 -1.29
N HIS A 380 33.63 -27.09 -0.40
CA HIS A 380 32.96 -25.83 -0.12
C HIS A 380 33.88 -24.87 0.63
N GLY A 381 33.96 -23.63 0.14
CA GLY A 381 34.85 -22.59 0.68
C GLY A 381 36.33 -22.79 0.36
N GLU A 382 36.68 -23.87 -0.34
CA GLU A 382 38.06 -24.12 -0.78
C GLU A 382 38.42 -23.11 -1.89
N GLY A 383 39.57 -22.45 -1.76
CA GLY A 383 39.99 -21.38 -2.68
C GLY A 383 39.43 -19.99 -2.38
N TYR A 384 38.69 -19.79 -1.28
CA TYR A 384 38.23 -18.46 -0.88
C TYR A 384 39.39 -17.53 -0.50
N LEU A 385 39.53 -16.43 -1.22
CA LEU A 385 40.49 -15.37 -0.91
C LEU A 385 39.86 -14.39 0.09
N TYR A 386 40.25 -14.49 1.36
CA TYR A 386 39.71 -13.64 2.44
C TYR A 386 40.20 -12.19 2.33
N PRO A 387 39.34 -11.19 1.98
CA PRO A 387 39.80 -9.84 1.62
C PRO A 387 40.64 -9.12 2.68
N HIS A 388 40.33 -9.32 3.97
CA HIS A 388 41.09 -8.66 5.04
C HIS A 388 42.54 -9.13 5.19
N ALA A 389 42.91 -10.27 4.59
CA ALA A 389 44.28 -10.76 4.55
C ALA A 389 45.13 -10.10 3.44
N TYR A 390 44.50 -9.33 2.54
CA TYR A 390 45.16 -8.65 1.44
C TYR A 390 45.32 -7.16 1.71
N ARG A 391 46.24 -6.54 0.97
CA ARG A 391 46.47 -5.10 1.02
C ARG A 391 45.17 -4.35 0.69
N ASP A 392 44.94 -3.23 1.38
CA ASP A 392 43.74 -2.39 1.23
C ASP A 392 42.42 -3.12 1.54
N HIS A 393 42.51 -4.26 2.24
CA HIS A 393 41.40 -5.15 2.60
C HIS A 393 40.57 -5.60 1.38
N TRP A 394 41.23 -5.78 0.23
CA TRP A 394 40.57 -6.14 -1.03
C TRP A 394 41.44 -7.09 -1.87
N THR A 395 40.78 -7.99 -2.59
CA THR A 395 41.44 -8.90 -3.55
C THR A 395 40.54 -9.13 -4.76
N ALA A 396 41.16 -9.30 -5.93
CA ALA A 396 40.46 -9.65 -7.16
C ALA A 396 40.04 -11.12 -7.10
N GLN A 397 38.74 -11.38 -7.02
CA GLN A 397 38.16 -12.73 -7.04
C GLN A 397 36.79 -12.68 -7.69
N GLN A 398 36.38 -13.75 -8.39
CA GLN A 398 35.01 -13.89 -8.88
C GLN A 398 34.00 -13.99 -7.73
N TYR A 399 32.96 -13.14 -7.75
CA TYR A 399 31.85 -13.22 -6.80
C TYR A 399 30.51 -13.64 -7.42
N LEU A 400 30.28 -13.31 -8.70
CA LEU A 400 29.11 -13.78 -9.43
C LEU A 400 29.32 -15.22 -9.93
N PRO A 401 28.25 -16.01 -10.10
CA PRO A 401 28.31 -17.29 -10.80
C PRO A 401 28.88 -17.13 -12.23
N ASP A 402 29.44 -18.21 -12.78
CA ASP A 402 30.06 -18.22 -14.12
C ASP A 402 29.09 -17.75 -15.21
N THR A 403 27.80 -18.10 -15.10
CA THR A 403 26.75 -17.67 -16.04
C THR A 403 26.50 -16.16 -16.04
N LEU A 404 26.90 -15.48 -14.96
CA LEU A 404 26.73 -14.05 -14.74
C LEU A 404 28.06 -13.29 -14.81
N GLN A 405 29.15 -13.97 -15.18
CA GLN A 405 30.46 -13.36 -15.28
C GLN A 405 30.44 -12.20 -16.28
N GLY A 406 31.07 -11.09 -15.91
CA GLY A 406 31.10 -9.87 -16.72
C GLY A 406 29.80 -9.05 -16.73
N LYS A 407 28.72 -9.51 -16.09
CA LYS A 407 27.54 -8.65 -15.91
C LYS A 407 27.81 -7.55 -14.89
N VAL A 408 27.38 -6.35 -15.23
CA VAL A 408 27.40 -5.18 -14.36
C VAL A 408 25.96 -4.83 -14.03
N PHE A 409 25.66 -4.73 -12.73
CA PHE A 409 24.36 -4.26 -12.24
C PHE A 409 24.46 -2.82 -11.73
N TYR A 410 25.47 -2.56 -10.91
CA TYR A 410 25.66 -1.27 -10.27
C TYR A 410 26.52 -0.34 -11.12
N HIS A 411 25.91 0.73 -11.61
CA HIS A 411 26.54 1.84 -12.33
C HIS A 411 26.51 3.07 -11.42
N PRO A 412 27.60 3.36 -10.68
CA PRO A 412 27.63 4.50 -9.77
C PRO A 412 27.59 5.80 -10.57
N SER A 413 26.76 6.75 -10.16
CA SER A 413 26.70 8.08 -10.79
C SER A 413 27.95 8.91 -10.50
N ASP A 414 28.09 10.02 -11.22
CA ASP A 414 29.10 11.05 -10.98
C ASP A 414 28.62 12.14 -10.00
N GLN A 415 27.45 11.94 -9.39
CA GLN A 415 26.80 12.92 -8.52
C GLN A 415 27.15 12.73 -7.05
N GLY A 416 27.31 13.84 -6.33
CA GLY A 416 27.47 13.88 -4.87
C GLY A 416 28.57 12.94 -4.34
N HIS A 417 28.24 12.22 -3.27
CA HIS A 417 29.14 11.25 -2.64
C HIS A 417 29.49 10.08 -3.56
N GLU A 418 28.57 9.69 -4.45
CA GLU A 418 28.73 8.53 -5.33
C GLU A 418 29.84 8.71 -6.37
N LYS A 419 30.21 9.94 -6.70
CA LYS A 419 31.37 10.23 -7.56
C LYS A 419 32.66 9.55 -7.06
N ASN A 420 32.89 9.57 -5.74
CA ASN A 420 34.06 8.93 -5.13
C ASN A 420 33.94 7.40 -5.16
N ILE A 421 32.73 6.89 -5.02
CA ILE A 421 32.42 5.46 -5.13
C ILE A 421 32.67 4.99 -6.56
N SER A 422 32.26 5.77 -7.57
CA SER A 422 32.42 5.46 -8.99
C SER A 422 33.87 5.18 -9.36
N LEU A 423 34.79 6.07 -8.96
CA LEU A 423 36.22 5.91 -9.19
C LEU A 423 36.75 4.59 -8.59
N MET A 424 36.42 4.32 -7.33
CA MET A 424 36.89 3.14 -6.61
C MET A 424 36.29 1.84 -7.17
N VAL A 425 34.99 1.83 -7.49
CA VAL A 425 34.28 0.66 -8.04
C VAL A 425 34.80 0.32 -9.43
N ASN A 426 35.00 1.32 -10.29
CA ASN A 426 35.49 1.09 -11.65
C ASN A 426 36.93 0.59 -11.65
N GLN A 427 37.83 1.16 -10.84
CA GLN A 427 39.21 0.66 -10.69
C GLN A 427 39.26 -0.80 -10.22
N ARG A 428 38.45 -1.15 -9.21
CA ARG A 428 38.37 -2.53 -8.69
C ARG A 428 37.79 -3.49 -9.72
N ARG A 429 36.79 -3.05 -10.49
CA ARG A 429 36.16 -3.83 -11.56
C ARG A 429 37.14 -4.10 -12.71
N GLU A 430 37.89 -3.11 -13.15
CA GLU A 430 38.94 -3.28 -14.16
C GLU A 430 39.99 -4.30 -13.70
N THR A 431 40.47 -4.15 -12.45
CA THR A 431 41.45 -5.08 -11.85
C THR A 431 40.89 -6.50 -11.76
N GLN A 432 39.62 -6.65 -11.38
CA GLN A 432 38.97 -7.96 -11.28
C GLN A 432 38.80 -8.62 -12.66
N LEU A 433 38.39 -7.86 -13.68
CA LEU A 433 38.27 -8.35 -15.05
C LEU A 433 39.63 -8.75 -15.63
N ALA A 434 40.67 -7.94 -15.40
CA ALA A 434 42.04 -8.26 -15.81
C ALA A 434 42.54 -9.56 -15.17
N ALA A 435 42.36 -9.73 -13.86
CA ALA A 435 42.76 -10.94 -13.14
C ALA A 435 42.00 -12.20 -13.61
N MET A 436 40.73 -12.06 -14.00
CA MET A 436 39.93 -13.16 -14.54
C MET A 436 40.43 -13.58 -15.94
N VAL A 437 40.76 -12.62 -16.81
CA VAL A 437 41.31 -12.92 -18.13
C VAL A 437 42.70 -13.53 -18.02
N GLU A 438 43.56 -13.02 -17.14
CA GLU A 438 44.87 -13.62 -16.88
C GLU A 438 44.74 -15.04 -16.28
N GLY A 439 43.79 -15.26 -15.38
CA GLY A 439 43.48 -16.59 -14.82
C GLY A 439 42.98 -17.61 -15.86
N GLU A 440 42.23 -17.18 -16.87
CA GLU A 440 41.84 -18.01 -18.02
C GLU A 440 43.02 -18.31 -18.97
N VAL A 441 44.00 -17.40 -19.06
CA VAL A 441 45.20 -17.58 -19.90
C VAL A 441 46.22 -18.54 -19.25
N VAL A 442 46.16 -18.77 -17.93
CA VAL A 442 47.03 -19.71 -17.19
C VAL A 442 46.63 -21.19 -17.38
N ALA A 443 45.67 -21.49 -18.27
CA ALA A 443 45.39 -22.86 -18.73
C ALA A 443 46.14 -23.24 -20.03
N LEU A 444 47.21 -22.53 -20.41
CA LEU A 444 48.27 -23.14 -21.21
C LEU A 444 49.37 -23.55 -20.24
N PRO A 445 49.72 -24.85 -20.14
CA PRO A 445 50.89 -25.22 -19.37
C PRO A 445 52.05 -24.41 -19.95
N GLU A 446 52.77 -23.68 -19.11
CA GLU A 446 54.15 -23.30 -19.39
C GLU A 446 54.92 -24.61 -19.58
N ALA A 447 54.86 -25.12 -20.80
CA ALA A 447 55.78 -26.10 -21.30
C ALA A 447 57.09 -25.35 -21.51
N LEU A 448 57.87 -25.22 -20.43
CA LEU A 448 59.32 -25.07 -20.51
C LEU A 448 59.90 -26.33 -21.15
N THR A 449 59.62 -26.53 -22.44
CA THR A 449 60.30 -27.51 -23.26
C THR A 449 60.62 -26.87 -24.60
N PHE A 450 61.93 -26.75 -24.86
CA PHE A 450 62.45 -26.52 -26.20
C PHE A 450 61.84 -27.55 -27.15
N SER A 451 60.93 -27.11 -28.02
CA SER A 451 60.47 -27.83 -29.20
C SER A 451 60.45 -26.86 -30.37
N PRO A 452 60.76 -27.30 -31.60
CA PRO A 452 61.00 -26.41 -32.73
C PRO A 452 59.71 -25.74 -33.22
N ASP A 453 59.85 -24.54 -33.78
CA ASP A 453 58.76 -23.64 -34.21
C ASP A 453 57.72 -24.34 -35.10
N ASP A 454 56.44 -24.32 -34.67
CA ASP A 454 55.28 -24.74 -35.46
C ASP A 454 54.47 -23.49 -35.90
N PRO A 455 54.54 -23.10 -37.18
CA PRO A 455 53.88 -21.90 -37.71
C PRO A 455 52.35 -21.91 -37.63
N VAL A 456 51.74 -23.09 -37.40
CA VAL A 456 50.27 -23.24 -37.25
C VAL A 456 49.86 -22.92 -35.82
N ARG A 457 50.67 -23.31 -34.84
CA ARG A 457 50.44 -23.06 -33.41
C ARG A 457 50.59 -21.59 -33.07
N ASP A 458 51.59 -20.91 -33.65
CA ASP A 458 51.79 -19.47 -33.48
C ASP A 458 50.66 -18.63 -34.11
N ARG A 459 50.14 -19.06 -35.27
CA ARG A 459 48.99 -18.40 -35.90
C ARG A 459 47.69 -18.58 -35.11
N TRP A 460 47.55 -19.69 -34.39
CA TRP A 460 46.42 -19.92 -33.49
C TRP A 460 46.55 -19.05 -32.23
N LEU A 461 47.73 -19.00 -31.61
CA LEU A 461 48.04 -18.11 -30.48
C LEU A 461 47.80 -16.63 -30.80
N GLN A 462 48.26 -16.15 -31.96
CA GLN A 462 48.02 -14.77 -32.39
C GLN A 462 46.54 -14.46 -32.61
N ARG A 463 45.73 -15.41 -33.09
CA ARG A 463 44.27 -15.22 -33.24
C ARG A 463 43.56 -15.19 -31.89
N SER A 464 43.93 -16.04 -30.96
CA SER A 464 43.36 -16.08 -29.60
C SER A 464 43.66 -14.78 -28.84
N ILE A 465 44.89 -14.26 -28.94
CA ILE A 465 45.28 -12.96 -28.35
C ILE A 465 44.49 -11.81 -28.99
N HIS A 466 44.26 -11.85 -30.31
CA HIS A 466 43.48 -10.83 -31.01
C HIS A 466 41.99 -10.85 -30.62
N GLN A 467 41.39 -12.05 -30.46
CA GLN A 467 40.01 -12.19 -29.99
C GLN A 467 39.81 -11.71 -28.55
N SER A 468 40.72 -12.04 -27.63
CA SER A 468 40.68 -11.55 -26.25
C SER A 468 40.85 -10.02 -26.19
N GLY A 469 41.69 -9.45 -27.06
CA GLY A 469 41.82 -8.00 -27.21
C GLY A 469 40.53 -7.32 -27.68
N THR A 470 39.81 -7.90 -28.63
CA THR A 470 38.51 -7.37 -29.09
C THR A 470 37.39 -7.52 -28.06
N TYR A 471 37.40 -8.58 -27.25
CA TYR A 471 36.44 -8.76 -26.16
C TYR A 471 36.68 -7.76 -25.02
N LEU A 472 37.93 -7.58 -24.61
CA LEU A 472 38.34 -6.56 -23.62
C LEU A 472 38.02 -5.14 -24.11
N ALA A 473 38.21 -4.85 -25.41
CA ALA A 473 37.82 -3.57 -26.00
C ALA A 473 36.30 -3.35 -25.96
N GLY A 474 35.50 -4.36 -26.29
CA GLY A 474 34.03 -4.28 -26.23
C GLY A 474 33.45 -4.22 -24.81
N VAL A 475 34.15 -4.75 -23.81
CA VAL A 475 33.79 -4.58 -22.39
C VAL A 475 34.22 -3.19 -21.90
N ARG A 476 35.39 -2.70 -22.31
CA ARG A 476 35.89 -1.36 -21.98
C ARG A 476 35.00 -0.25 -22.55
N GLU A 477 34.51 -0.39 -23.79
CA GLU A 477 33.54 0.55 -24.38
C GLU A 477 32.25 0.62 -23.54
N ARG A 478 31.75 -0.50 -23.01
CA ARG A 478 30.55 -0.53 -22.13
C ARG A 478 30.78 -0.03 -20.70
N ILE A 479 32.04 0.18 -20.30
CA ILE A 479 32.41 0.73 -18.99
C ILE A 479 32.58 2.25 -19.07
N ILE A 480 32.90 2.78 -20.26
CA ILE A 480 33.24 4.19 -20.49
C ILE A 480 32.05 5.00 -21.07
N ASP A 481 31.12 4.37 -21.79
CA ASP A 481 29.79 4.93 -22.13
C ASP A 481 28.78 4.67 -21.00
#